data_AF-A0AAD0YB54-F1
#
_entry.id   AF-A0AAD0YB54-F1
#
_cell.length_a   1.000
_cell.length_b   1.000
_cell.length_c   1.000
_cell.angle_alpha   90.00
_cell.angle_beta   90.00
_cell.angle_gamma   90.00
#
_symmetry.space_group_name_H-M   'P 1'
#
loop_
_entity.id
_entity.type
_entity.pdbx_description
1 polymer ?
#
loop_
_entity_poly.entity_id
_entity_poly.type
_entity_poly.pdbx_seq_one_letter_code
_entity_poly.pdbx_strand_id
1 'polypeptide(L)'
;MDKSIIMKIYNLILEKMVMPAGDLLFSTKTMAELKKWRHISQLSESELINLQKENLSDLLKFAVQEIPFYKELKTEANEDPFTWIKKFPLMKKKVYKDNIDLLLSEDKDKLIKKMTSGSSGIQGITYMNIKEQDLNRAIQMLWWEWAGWKPGKPILQTGMTINRGLLKTFKDYF
;
A
#
# COMPACT_ATOMS: atom_id res chain seq x y z
N MET A 1 -21.42 34.16 2.67
CA MET A 1 -20.12 33.54 2.33
C MET A 1 -20.35 32.55 1.20
N ASP A 2 -19.56 32.62 0.12
CA ASP A 2 -19.70 31.74 -1.04
C ASP A 2 -19.56 30.26 -0.61
N LYS A 3 -20.50 29.41 -1.05
CA LYS A 3 -20.50 27.96 -0.77
C LYS A 3 -19.18 27.30 -1.22
N SER A 4 -18.54 27.82 -2.27
CA SER A 4 -17.22 27.37 -2.74
C SER A 4 -16.13 27.63 -1.70
N ILE A 5 -16.17 28.78 -1.02
CA ILE A 5 -15.21 29.14 0.03
C ILE A 5 -15.40 28.26 1.26
N ILE A 6 -16.65 28.04 1.68
CA ILE A 6 -16.98 27.13 2.80
C ILE A 6 -16.44 25.72 2.54
N MET A 7 -16.67 25.18 1.33
CA MET A 7 -16.22 23.84 0.96
C MET A 7 -14.69 23.73 0.90
N LYS A 8 -13.98 24.79 0.46
CA LYS A 8 -12.51 24.82 0.49
C LYS A 8 -11.97 24.80 1.92
N ILE A 9 -12.56 25.60 2.82
CA ILE A 9 -12.17 25.63 4.24
C ILE A 9 -12.43 24.27 4.88
N TYR A 10 -13.60 23.67 4.63
CA TYR A 10 -13.95 22.33 5.10
C TYR A 10 -12.92 21.28 4.65
N ASN A 11 -12.59 21.23 3.36
CA ASN A 11 -11.61 20.28 2.83
C ASN A 11 -10.22 20.49 3.45
N LEU A 12 -9.82 21.74 3.69
CA LEU A 12 -8.55 22.06 4.34
C LEU A 12 -8.51 21.57 5.80
N ILE A 13 -9.58 21.80 6.56
CA ILE A 13 -9.68 21.33 7.96
C ILE A 13 -9.66 19.80 7.98
N LEU A 14 -10.41 19.15 7.09
CA LEU A 14 -10.39 17.69 6.99
C LEU A 14 -8.98 17.17 6.71
N GLU A 15 -8.30 17.73 5.71
CA GLU A 15 -7.00 17.25 5.27
C GLU A 15 -5.89 17.52 6.26
N LYS A 16 -5.90 18.68 6.91
CA LYS A 16 -4.80 19.12 7.77
C LYS A 16 -5.01 18.80 9.26
N MET A 17 -6.24 18.55 9.68
CA MET A 17 -6.56 18.29 11.09
C MET A 17 -7.25 16.95 11.30
N VAL A 18 -8.41 16.72 10.66
CA VAL A 18 -9.26 15.56 10.98
C VAL A 18 -8.61 14.25 10.55
N MET A 19 -8.09 14.16 9.31
CA MET A 19 -7.46 12.93 8.83
C MET A 19 -6.14 12.61 9.55
N PRO A 20 -5.22 13.57 9.79
CA PRO A 20 -4.03 13.31 10.60
C PRO A 20 -4.36 12.91 12.05
N ALA A 21 -5.39 13.50 12.66
CA ALA A 21 -5.87 13.06 13.97
C ALA A 21 -6.45 11.64 13.93
N GLY A 22 -7.15 11.28 12.85
CA GLY A 22 -7.61 9.92 12.60
C GLY A 22 -6.44 8.94 12.49
N ASP A 23 -5.38 9.28 11.76
CA ASP A 23 -4.16 8.48 11.68
C ASP A 23 -3.55 8.22 13.07
N LEU A 24 -3.49 9.24 13.92
CA LEU A 24 -3.01 9.10 15.29
C LEU A 24 -3.93 8.19 16.14
N LEU A 25 -5.24 8.43 16.10
CA LEU A 25 -6.23 7.68 16.89
C LEU A 25 -6.28 6.18 16.51
N PHE A 26 -6.12 5.88 15.23
CA PHE A 26 -6.17 4.50 14.72
C PHE A 26 -4.78 3.89 14.50
N SER A 27 -3.71 4.59 14.88
CA SER A 27 -2.32 4.19 14.67
C SER A 27 -2.00 3.83 13.21
N THR A 28 -2.65 4.51 12.26
CA THR A 28 -2.41 4.37 10.82
C THR A 28 -1.45 5.46 10.33
N LYS A 29 -0.86 5.25 9.15
CA LYS A 29 0.09 6.20 8.53
C LYS A 29 -0.34 6.67 7.15
N THR A 30 -1.63 6.62 6.85
CA THR A 30 -2.14 6.84 5.49
C THR A 30 -1.82 8.26 4.98
N MET A 31 -1.97 9.28 5.83
CA MET A 31 -1.70 10.68 5.45
C MET A 31 -0.20 10.96 5.31
N ALA A 32 0.64 10.31 6.13
CA ALA A 32 2.09 10.40 6.01
C ALA A 32 2.56 9.77 4.68
N GLU A 33 2.06 8.59 4.34
CA GLU A 33 2.34 7.95 3.06
C GLU A 33 1.79 8.75 1.88
N LEU A 34 0.58 9.34 1.99
CA LEU A 34 0.02 10.17 0.92
C LEU A 34 0.89 11.40 0.66
N LYS A 35 1.37 12.06 1.72
CA LYS A 35 2.31 13.18 1.60
C LYS A 35 3.61 12.75 0.89
N LYS A 36 4.16 11.59 1.26
CA LYS A 36 5.35 11.01 0.62
C LYS A 36 5.11 10.74 -0.88
N TRP A 37 4.01 10.09 -1.24
CA TRP A 37 3.72 9.75 -2.64
C TRP A 37 3.39 10.95 -3.51
N ARG A 38 2.74 11.99 -2.96
CA ARG A 38 2.58 13.27 -3.65
C ARG A 38 3.94 13.87 -4.02
N HIS A 39 4.90 13.85 -3.09
CA HIS A 39 6.26 14.31 -3.39
C HIS A 39 6.96 13.44 -4.44
N ILE A 40 6.91 12.10 -4.31
CA ILE A 40 7.50 11.18 -5.30
C ILE A 40 6.95 11.41 -6.71
N SER A 41 5.64 11.72 -6.84
CA SER A 41 5.02 11.97 -8.14
C SER A 41 5.52 13.22 -8.87
N GLN A 42 6.30 14.06 -8.20
CA GLN A 42 6.87 15.30 -8.74
C GLN A 42 8.37 15.20 -9.00
N LEU A 43 9.00 14.06 -8.72
CA LEU A 43 10.42 13.85 -8.95
C LEU A 43 10.73 13.77 -10.45
N SER A 44 11.91 14.26 -10.82
CA SER A 44 12.50 14.07 -12.15
C SER A 44 12.85 12.61 -12.42
N GLU A 45 13.08 12.29 -13.69
CA GLU A 45 13.46 10.93 -14.11
C GLU A 45 14.73 10.43 -13.41
N SER A 46 15.76 11.27 -13.28
CA SER A 46 17.01 10.89 -12.62
C SER A 46 16.82 10.66 -11.11
N GLU A 47 16.01 11.49 -10.45
CA GLU A 47 15.64 11.30 -9.04
C GLU A 47 14.85 10.01 -8.84
N LEU A 48 13.91 9.69 -9.75
CA LEU A 48 13.14 8.45 -9.71
C LEU A 48 14.03 7.22 -9.93
N ILE A 49 14.98 7.26 -10.86
CA ILE A 49 15.93 6.16 -11.10
C ILE A 49 16.79 5.92 -9.85
N ASN A 50 17.27 6.99 -9.20
CA ASN A 50 18.04 6.86 -7.97
C ASN A 50 17.20 6.25 -6.83
N LEU A 51 15.98 6.76 -6.64
CA LEU A 51 15.04 6.23 -5.64
C LEU A 51 14.69 4.75 -5.91
N GLN A 52 14.49 4.36 -7.17
CA GLN A 52 14.25 2.98 -7.57
C GLN A 52 15.45 2.09 -7.25
N LYS A 53 16.67 2.56 -7.53
CA LYS A 53 17.90 1.83 -7.25
C LYS A 53 18.06 1.57 -5.75
N GLU A 54 17.87 2.60 -4.92
CA GLU A 54 17.93 2.50 -3.46
C GLU A 54 16.88 1.53 -2.92
N ASN A 55 15.60 1.74 -3.26
CA ASN A 55 14.51 0.87 -2.80
C ASN A 55 14.69 -0.58 -3.26
N LEU A 56 15.16 -0.80 -4.50
CA LEU A 56 15.42 -2.15 -5.00
C LEU A 56 16.57 -2.80 -4.23
N SER A 57 17.65 -2.09 -3.95
CA SER A 57 18.75 -2.63 -3.14
C SER A 57 18.27 -3.09 -1.77
N ASP A 58 17.49 -2.27 -1.08
CA ASP A 58 16.95 -2.59 0.25
C ASP A 58 15.97 -3.75 0.19
N LEU A 59 15.11 -3.80 -0.83
CA LEU A 59 14.17 -4.90 -1.03
C LEU A 59 14.87 -6.24 -1.28
N LEU A 60 15.90 -6.27 -2.13
CA LEU A 60 16.62 -7.51 -2.42
C LEU A 60 17.43 -8.00 -1.20
N LYS A 61 18.05 -7.08 -0.44
CA LYS A 61 18.72 -7.40 0.83
C LYS A 61 17.75 -8.01 1.83
N PHE A 62 16.62 -7.34 2.05
CA PHE A 62 15.56 -7.83 2.93
C PHE A 62 15.05 -9.19 2.48
N ALA A 63 14.82 -9.38 1.17
CA ALA A 63 14.33 -10.64 0.63
C ALA A 63 15.27 -11.81 0.95
N VAL A 64 16.58 -11.66 0.73
CA VAL A 64 17.55 -12.74 1.03
C VAL A 64 17.70 -12.99 2.53
N GLN A 65 17.65 -11.93 3.35
CA GLN A 65 17.86 -12.02 4.79
C GLN A 65 16.65 -12.62 5.52
N GLU A 66 15.45 -12.14 5.19
CA GLU A 66 14.25 -12.36 5.99
C GLU A 66 13.28 -13.37 5.38
N ILE A 67 13.31 -13.60 4.06
CA ILE A 67 12.33 -14.48 3.39
C ILE A 67 12.90 -15.89 3.23
N PRO A 68 12.33 -16.92 3.88
CA PRO A 68 12.83 -18.30 3.81
C PRO A 68 13.04 -18.82 2.38
N PHE A 69 12.12 -18.52 1.47
CA PHE A 69 12.18 -18.94 0.07
C PHE A 69 13.42 -18.43 -0.69
N TYR A 70 13.99 -17.30 -0.29
CA TYR A 70 15.14 -16.68 -0.96
C TYR A 70 16.46 -16.85 -0.20
N LYS A 71 16.48 -17.55 0.94
CA LYS A 71 17.68 -17.69 1.79
C LYS A 71 18.89 -18.34 1.12
N GLU A 72 18.65 -19.18 0.11
CA GLU A 72 19.73 -19.82 -0.65
C GLU A 72 20.40 -18.86 -1.66
N LEU A 73 19.77 -17.73 -1.97
CA LEU A 73 20.40 -16.68 -2.77
C LEU A 73 21.50 -16.02 -1.94
N LYS A 74 22.66 -15.78 -2.54
CA LYS A 74 23.75 -15.08 -1.85
C LYS A 74 23.45 -13.58 -1.78
N THR A 75 23.72 -12.97 -0.64
CA THR A 75 23.73 -11.51 -0.51
C THR A 75 24.97 -10.95 -1.19
N GLU A 76 24.79 -10.00 -2.10
CA GLU A 76 25.91 -9.29 -2.73
C GLU A 76 25.80 -7.80 -2.41
N ALA A 77 26.43 -7.39 -1.30
CA ALA A 77 26.28 -6.05 -0.74
C ALA A 77 26.69 -4.91 -1.70
N ASN A 78 27.53 -5.21 -2.70
CA ASN A 78 28.12 -4.25 -3.62
C ASN A 78 27.65 -4.41 -5.08
N GLU A 79 26.72 -5.33 -5.36
CA GLU A 79 26.22 -5.51 -6.72
C GLU A 79 25.18 -4.44 -7.06
N ASP A 80 25.19 -3.99 -8.32
CA ASP A 80 24.14 -3.12 -8.85
C ASP A 80 22.77 -3.84 -8.77
N PRO A 81 21.77 -3.28 -8.08
CA PRO A 81 20.52 -3.99 -7.80
C PRO A 81 19.73 -4.37 -9.06
N PHE A 82 19.87 -3.63 -10.16
CA PHE A 82 19.26 -3.98 -11.45
C PHE A 82 19.90 -5.21 -12.12
N THR A 83 21.16 -5.50 -11.78
CA THR A 83 21.83 -6.73 -12.19
C THR A 83 21.50 -7.86 -11.21
N TRP A 84 21.53 -7.57 -9.90
CA TRP A 84 21.26 -8.55 -8.85
C TRP A 84 19.85 -9.17 -8.94
N ILE A 85 18.81 -8.37 -9.23
CA ILE A 85 17.43 -8.88 -9.36
C ILE A 85 17.30 -10.02 -10.39
N LYS A 86 18.19 -10.09 -11.40
CA LYS A 86 18.17 -11.15 -12.42
C LYS A 86 18.52 -12.53 -11.84
N LYS A 87 19.14 -12.58 -10.66
CA LYS A 87 19.43 -13.83 -9.93
C LYS A 87 18.20 -14.37 -9.19
N PHE A 88 17.17 -13.55 -8.98
CA PHE A 88 15.93 -13.99 -8.35
C PHE A 88 15.07 -14.78 -9.35
N PRO A 89 14.45 -15.89 -8.92
CA PRO A 89 13.57 -16.65 -9.80
C PRO A 89 12.32 -15.83 -10.15
N LEU A 90 11.88 -15.94 -11.41
CA LEU A 90 10.62 -15.33 -11.83
C LEU A 90 9.44 -15.95 -11.06
N MET A 91 8.78 -15.15 -10.23
CA MET A 91 7.69 -15.60 -9.37
C MET A 91 6.41 -15.89 -10.19
N LYS A 92 6.09 -17.18 -10.38
CA LYS A 92 4.86 -17.64 -11.04
C LYS A 92 3.76 -17.88 -10.00
N LYS A 93 2.49 -17.68 -10.40
CA LYS A 93 1.33 -17.89 -9.52
C LYS A 93 1.32 -19.26 -8.81
N LYS A 94 1.68 -20.33 -9.52
CA LYS A 94 1.75 -21.69 -8.95
C LYS A 94 2.86 -21.79 -7.90
N VAL A 95 4.07 -21.32 -8.21
CA VAL A 95 5.21 -21.31 -7.27
C VAL A 95 4.84 -20.53 -6.01
N TYR A 96 4.23 -19.35 -6.16
CA TYR A 96 3.77 -18.56 -5.02
C TYR A 96 2.75 -19.33 -4.17
N LYS A 97 1.72 -19.91 -4.80
CA LYS A 97 0.66 -20.64 -4.10
C LYS A 97 1.22 -21.84 -3.33
N ASP A 98 2.12 -22.59 -3.95
CA ASP A 98 2.69 -23.83 -3.40
C ASP A 98 3.72 -23.54 -2.29
N ASN A 99 4.25 -22.31 -2.21
CA ASN A 99 5.32 -21.92 -1.26
C ASN A 99 4.94 -20.72 -0.37
N ILE A 100 3.64 -20.43 -0.21
CA ILE A 100 3.19 -19.18 0.42
C ILE A 100 3.74 -18.98 1.83
N ASP A 101 3.84 -20.04 2.63
CA ASP A 101 4.33 -19.96 4.01
C ASP A 101 5.85 -19.72 4.08
N LEU A 102 6.60 -20.08 3.04
CA LEU A 102 8.04 -19.77 2.91
C LEU A 102 8.30 -18.36 2.36
N LEU A 103 7.27 -17.70 1.85
CA LEU A 103 7.35 -16.37 1.23
C LEU A 103 6.96 -15.24 2.18
N LEU A 104 6.65 -15.53 3.44
CA LEU A 104 6.31 -14.54 4.46
C LEU A 104 7.53 -14.16 5.28
N SER A 105 7.66 -12.86 5.58
CA SER A 105 8.64 -12.32 6.54
C SER A 105 8.14 -12.32 7.98
N GLU A 106 6.84 -12.55 8.19
CA GLU A 106 6.18 -12.49 9.48
C GLU A 106 5.19 -13.65 9.61
N ASP A 107 4.84 -13.99 10.84
CA ASP A 107 3.83 -15.02 11.10
C ASP A 107 2.48 -14.63 10.48
N LYS A 108 1.85 -15.62 9.84
CA LYS A 108 0.62 -15.45 9.04
C LYS A 108 -0.56 -14.90 9.83
N ASP A 109 -0.63 -15.18 11.12
CA ASP A 109 -1.65 -14.71 12.07
C ASP A 109 -1.55 -13.20 12.37
N LYS A 110 -0.37 -12.61 12.18
CA LYS A 110 -0.14 -11.15 12.31
C LYS A 110 -0.46 -10.39 11.03
N LEU A 111 -0.72 -11.09 9.93
CA LEU A 111 -0.91 -10.50 8.61
C LEU A 111 -2.38 -10.45 8.18
N ILE A 112 -2.71 -9.43 7.38
CA ILE A 112 -4.02 -9.26 6.79
C ILE A 112 -4.11 -10.14 5.55
N LYS A 113 -4.94 -11.19 5.63
CA LYS A 113 -5.24 -12.05 4.48
C LYS A 113 -6.10 -11.31 3.44
N LYS A 114 -5.69 -11.37 2.18
CA LYS A 114 -6.46 -10.92 1.02
C LYS A 114 -6.70 -12.11 0.10
N MET A 115 -7.86 -12.13 -0.53
CA MET A 115 -8.27 -13.20 -1.43
C MET A 115 -8.81 -12.58 -2.72
N THR A 116 -8.45 -13.16 -3.86
CA THR A 116 -9.04 -12.80 -5.14
C THR A 116 -10.32 -13.61 -5.39
N SER A 117 -11.21 -13.10 -6.23
CA SER A 117 -12.45 -13.80 -6.61
C SER A 117 -12.21 -15.00 -7.54
N GLY A 118 -10.99 -15.19 -8.04
CA GLY A 118 -10.55 -16.43 -8.70
C GLY A 118 -11.26 -16.75 -10.01
N SER A 119 -11.15 -15.90 -11.04
CA SER A 119 -11.74 -16.16 -12.38
C SER A 119 -11.20 -17.42 -13.08
N SER A 120 -10.04 -17.96 -12.65
CA SER A 120 -9.41 -19.16 -13.21
C SER A 120 -9.62 -20.43 -12.37
N GLY A 121 -10.56 -20.43 -11.41
CA GLY A 121 -10.82 -21.55 -10.50
C GLY A 121 -9.78 -21.74 -9.38
N ILE A 122 -8.63 -21.06 -9.47
CA ILE A 122 -7.61 -21.02 -8.41
C ILE A 122 -7.69 -19.66 -7.71
N GLN A 123 -8.21 -19.66 -6.49
CA GLN A 123 -8.20 -18.48 -5.64
C GLN A 123 -6.77 -18.09 -5.28
N GLY A 124 -6.40 -16.85 -5.59
CA GLY A 124 -5.14 -16.25 -5.13
C GLY A 124 -5.33 -15.73 -3.71
N ILE A 125 -4.47 -16.16 -2.80
CA ILE A 125 -4.40 -15.63 -1.43
C ILE A 125 -3.12 -14.82 -1.34
N THR A 126 -3.17 -13.61 -0.78
CA THR A 126 -1.97 -12.84 -0.43
C THR A 126 -2.07 -12.38 1.01
N TYR A 127 -0.93 -12.04 1.59
CA TYR A 127 -0.82 -11.50 2.95
C TYR A 127 -0.12 -10.15 2.89
N MET A 128 -0.51 -9.25 3.78
CA MET A 128 0.10 -7.94 3.90
C MET A 128 0.00 -7.44 5.34
N ASN A 129 0.96 -6.65 5.79
CA ASN A 129 0.88 -6.00 7.09
C ASN A 129 0.04 -4.70 7.01
N ILE A 130 -0.22 -4.08 8.16
CA ILE A 130 -1.01 -2.84 8.25
C ILE A 130 -0.29 -1.69 7.53
N LYS A 131 1.04 -1.63 7.58
CA LYS A 131 1.82 -0.56 6.93
C LYS A 131 1.63 -0.58 5.42
N GLU A 132 1.69 -1.76 4.80
CA GLU A 132 1.40 -1.95 3.38
C GLU A 132 -0.06 -1.60 3.04
N GLN A 133 -0.98 -1.80 3.98
CA GLN A 133 -2.38 -1.45 3.77
C GLN A 133 -2.58 0.06 3.73
N ASP A 134 -1.91 0.80 4.61
CA ASP A 134 -1.95 2.25 4.63
C ASP A 134 -1.26 2.86 3.41
N LEU A 135 -0.13 2.27 3.00
CA LEU A 135 0.55 2.60 1.74
C LEU A 135 -0.39 2.46 0.53
N ASN A 136 -1.08 1.32 0.40
CA ASN A 136 -2.01 1.09 -0.71
C ASN A 136 -3.18 2.08 -0.70
N ARG A 137 -3.71 2.43 0.49
CA ARG A 137 -4.76 3.45 0.62
C ARG A 137 -4.26 4.83 0.20
N ALA A 138 -3.05 5.21 0.62
CA ALA A 138 -2.44 6.47 0.25
C ALA A 138 -2.25 6.61 -1.27
N ILE A 139 -1.75 5.57 -1.93
CA ILE A 139 -1.60 5.56 -3.40
C ILE A 139 -2.96 5.65 -4.09
N GLN A 140 -3.97 4.93 -3.60
CA GLN A 140 -5.33 5.02 -4.13
C GLN A 140 -5.89 6.44 -4.01
N MET A 141 -5.70 7.11 -2.86
CA MET A 141 -6.12 8.51 -2.67
C MET A 141 -5.39 9.45 -3.62
N LEU A 142 -4.09 9.25 -3.87
CA LEU A 142 -3.34 10.02 -4.84
C LEU A 142 -3.93 9.88 -6.26
N TRP A 143 -4.30 8.67 -6.68
CA TRP A 143 -4.95 8.45 -7.98
C TRP A 143 -6.32 9.13 -8.07
N TRP A 144 -7.09 9.14 -6.98
CA TRP A 144 -8.34 9.90 -6.91
C TRP A 144 -8.10 11.41 -7.03
N GLU A 145 -7.04 11.92 -6.43
CA GLU A 145 -6.65 13.33 -6.55
C GLU A 145 -6.30 13.70 -7.99
N TRP A 146 -5.60 12.84 -8.71
CA TRP A 146 -5.35 13.01 -10.13
C TRP A 146 -6.64 13.04 -10.96
N ALA A 147 -7.64 12.26 -10.56
CA ALA A 147 -8.98 12.28 -11.15
C ALA A 147 -9.86 13.46 -10.70
N GLY A 148 -9.33 14.40 -9.89
CA GLY A 148 -10.05 15.61 -9.44
C GLY A 148 -10.91 15.42 -8.17
N TRP A 149 -10.84 14.25 -7.54
CA TRP A 149 -11.40 14.04 -6.21
C TRP A 149 -10.50 14.72 -5.15
N LYS A 150 -11.08 15.10 -4.01
CA LYS A 150 -10.35 15.64 -2.87
C LYS A 150 -10.99 15.12 -1.59
N PRO A 151 -10.22 14.98 -0.49
CA PRO A 151 -10.80 14.70 0.82
C PRO A 151 -11.97 15.65 1.13
N GLY A 152 -13.08 15.09 1.60
CA GLY A 152 -14.33 15.81 1.83
C GLY A 152 -15.33 15.78 0.67
N LYS A 153 -14.92 15.36 -0.54
CA LYS A 153 -15.87 15.07 -1.62
C LYS A 153 -16.50 13.68 -1.44
N PRO A 154 -17.81 13.51 -1.72
CA PRO A 154 -18.45 12.21 -1.65
C PRO A 154 -17.86 11.25 -2.70
N ILE A 155 -17.83 9.96 -2.38
CA ILE A 155 -17.45 8.88 -3.30
C ILE A 155 -18.48 7.77 -3.21
N LEU A 156 -18.88 7.21 -4.35
CA LEU A 156 -19.74 6.03 -4.39
C LEU A 156 -18.86 4.78 -4.32
N GLN A 157 -19.00 4.00 -3.25
CA GLN A 157 -18.33 2.71 -3.13
C GLN A 157 -19.28 1.58 -3.54
N THR A 158 -18.93 0.85 -4.60
CA THR A 158 -19.67 -0.34 -5.03
C THR A 158 -18.99 -1.61 -4.52
N GLY A 159 -19.77 -2.68 -4.29
CA GLY A 159 -19.27 -3.93 -3.69
C GLY A 159 -19.02 -3.79 -2.18
N MET A 160 -20.08 -3.94 -1.38
CA MET A 160 -20.02 -3.78 0.07
C MET A 160 -20.03 -5.14 0.78
N THR A 161 -19.16 -5.30 1.78
CA THR A 161 -19.31 -6.38 2.76
C THR A 161 -20.61 -6.12 3.53
N ILE A 162 -21.59 -7.03 3.40
CA ILE A 162 -22.93 -6.87 3.99
C ILE A 162 -22.87 -6.93 5.52
N ASN A 163 -21.93 -7.69 6.07
CA ASN A 163 -21.70 -7.76 7.52
C ASN A 163 -20.68 -6.68 7.95
N ARG A 164 -21.18 -5.58 8.53
CA ARG A 164 -20.39 -4.45 9.01
C ARG A 164 -20.46 -4.38 10.54
N GLY A 165 -19.30 -4.28 11.20
CA GLY A 165 -19.25 -3.99 12.64
C GLY A 165 -19.65 -2.54 12.95
N LEU A 166 -19.95 -2.26 14.23
CA LEU A 166 -20.54 -0.99 14.71
C LEU A 166 -19.91 0.29 14.12
N LEU A 167 -18.57 0.37 14.07
CA LEU A 167 -17.83 1.52 13.52
C LEU A 167 -18.12 1.79 12.04
N LYS A 168 -18.40 0.75 11.25
CA LYS A 168 -18.70 0.91 9.81
C LYS A 168 -20.15 1.33 9.59
N THR A 169 -21.06 1.00 10.50
CA THR A 169 -22.47 1.42 10.47
C THR A 169 -22.62 2.91 10.76
N PHE A 170 -21.79 3.47 11.65
CA PHE A 170 -21.79 4.92 11.92
C PHE A 170 -21.52 5.77 10.67
N LYS A 171 -20.78 5.24 9.68
CA LYS A 171 -20.50 5.94 8.42
C LYS A 171 -21.73 6.10 7.50
N ASP A 172 -22.82 5.40 7.79
CA ASP A 172 -24.04 5.49 6.97
C ASP A 172 -24.96 6.64 7.44
N TYR A 173 -24.66 7.26 8.59
CA TYR A 173 -25.46 8.35 9.19
C TYR A 173 -24.82 9.75 9.08
N PHE A 174 -23.60 9.85 8.55
CA PHE A 174 -22.83 11.10 8.39
C PHE A 174 -22.14 11.11 7.02
#